data_AF-A0AA38UMR7-F1
#
_entry.id   AF-A0AA38UMR7-F1
#
_cell.length_a   1.000
_cell.length_b   1.000
_cell.length_c   1.000
_cell.angle_alpha   90.00
_cell.angle_beta   90.00
_cell.angle_gamma   90.00
#
_symmetry.space_group_name_H-M   'P 1'
#
loop_
_entity.id
_entity.type
_entity.pdbx_description
1 polymer ?
#
loop_
_entity_poly.entity_id
_entity_poly.type
_entity_poly.pdbx_seq_one_letter_code
_entity_poly.pdbx_strand_id
1 'polypeptide(L)'
;TYYAVGLGACGQTNQPSDFIVALNSAQYNGGQYCFEMITITVGDKSIQAQIMDECPGCPYGGLDLSEGAFQAFASLDQGVLTGSWDF
;
A
#
# COMPACT_ATOMS: atom_id res chain seq x y z
N THR A 1 6.99 -0.45 -2.56
CA THR A 1 7.73 -1.60 -1.98
C THR A 1 6.70 -2.57 -1.42
N TYR A 2 7.10 -3.58 -0.65
CA TYR A 2 6.16 -4.38 0.13
C TYR A 2 6.64 -4.58 1.58
N TYR A 3 5.71 -4.89 2.49
CA TYR A 3 6.00 -5.13 3.90
C TYR A 3 5.27 -6.37 4.46
N ALA A 4 5.82 -6.90 5.55
CA ALA A 4 5.16 -7.94 6.33
C ALA A 4 4.06 -7.30 7.18
N VAL A 5 2.81 -7.59 6.83
CA VAL A 5 1.66 -6.97 7.48
C VAL A 5 1.41 -7.51 8.89
N GLY A 6 0.74 -6.71 9.72
CA GLY A 6 0.37 -7.03 11.10
C GLY A 6 -0.73 -6.09 11.59
N LEU A 7 -0.61 -5.61 12.82
CA LEU A 7 -1.44 -4.49 13.31
C LEU A 7 -1.03 -3.21 12.57
N GLY A 8 -1.88 -2.70 11.69
CA GLY A 8 -1.63 -1.46 10.96
C GLY A 8 -1.97 -0.21 11.78
N ALA A 9 -1.46 0.94 11.34
CA ALA A 9 -1.72 2.25 11.95
C ALA A 9 -3.21 2.62 11.97
N CYS A 10 -4.04 2.04 11.10
CA CYS A 10 -5.50 2.19 11.14
C CYS A 10 -6.18 1.35 12.26
N GLY A 11 -5.42 0.65 13.10
CA GLY A 11 -5.92 -0.05 14.29
C GLY A 11 -6.55 -1.41 14.02
N GLN A 12 -6.31 -1.99 12.84
CA GLN A 12 -6.79 -3.33 12.46
C GLN A 12 -5.61 -4.24 12.10
N THR A 13 -5.78 -5.54 12.36
CA THR A 13 -4.81 -6.56 11.95
C THR A 13 -5.13 -7.05 10.54
N ASN A 14 -4.11 -7.13 9.69
CA ASN A 14 -4.24 -7.58 8.32
C ASN A 14 -3.45 -8.87 8.09
N GLN A 15 -3.74 -9.57 7.00
CA GLN A 15 -3.01 -10.76 6.55
C GLN A 15 -2.25 -10.51 5.25
N PRO A 16 -1.11 -11.19 5.00
CA PRO A 16 -0.24 -10.89 3.85
C PRO A 16 -0.94 -10.94 2.49
N SER A 17 -2.01 -11.74 2.38
CA SER A 17 -2.82 -11.88 1.17
C SER A 17 -3.81 -10.73 0.92
N ASP A 18 -4.09 -9.90 1.92
CA ASP A 18 -5.05 -8.80 1.79
C ASP A 18 -4.53 -7.75 0.81
N PHE A 19 -5.41 -7.10 0.05
CA PHE A 19 -5.01 -6.03 -0.86
C PHE A 19 -5.03 -4.70 -0.11
N ILE A 20 -3.92 -4.41 0.58
CA ILE A 20 -3.79 -3.23 1.43
C ILE A 20 -2.49 -2.48 1.17
N VAL A 21 -2.44 -1.24 1.67
CA VAL A 21 -1.30 -0.36 1.49
C VAL A 21 -1.05 0.52 2.72
N ALA A 22 0.22 0.85 2.93
CA ALA A 22 0.70 1.87 3.85
C ALA A 22 0.99 3.18 3.11
N LEU A 23 0.43 4.30 3.57
CA LEU A 23 0.74 5.64 3.03
C LEU A 23 1.97 6.23 3.71
N ASN A 24 2.74 7.06 3.02
CA ASN A 24 3.76 7.89 3.68
C ASN A 24 3.13 8.82 4.73
N SER A 25 3.88 9.16 5.77
CA SER A 25 3.38 9.97 6.91
C SER A 25 2.71 11.28 6.51
N ALA A 26 3.23 11.98 5.49
CA ALA A 26 2.68 13.26 5.06
C ALA A 26 1.26 13.12 4.47
N GLN A 27 1.01 12.02 3.74
CA GLN A 27 -0.30 11.75 3.15
C GLN A 27 -1.21 10.91 4.04
N TYR A 28 -0.64 10.11 4.95
CA TYR A 28 -1.41 9.40 5.98
C TYR A 28 -2.19 10.38 6.87
N ASN A 29 -1.59 11.53 7.18
CA ASN A 29 -2.22 12.66 7.88
C ASN A 29 -3.01 12.24 9.13
N GLY A 30 -2.38 11.46 10.01
CA GLY A 30 -3.00 10.96 11.24
C GLY A 30 -4.16 9.99 11.01
N GLY A 31 -4.16 9.27 9.89
CA GLY A 31 -5.18 8.28 9.56
C GLY A 31 -6.42 8.85 8.90
N GLN A 32 -6.36 10.08 8.35
CA GLN A 32 -7.49 10.72 7.67
C GLN A 32 -8.12 9.83 6.58
N TYR A 33 -7.32 9.00 5.93
CA TYR A 33 -7.74 8.13 4.82
C TYR A 33 -7.80 6.65 5.18
N CYS A 34 -7.80 6.30 6.47
CA CYS A 34 -7.95 4.90 6.88
C CYS A 34 -9.24 4.30 6.31
N PHE A 35 -9.15 3.06 5.84
CA PHE A 35 -10.24 2.28 5.23
C PHE A 35 -10.73 2.76 3.86
N GLU A 36 -10.22 3.88 3.35
CA GLU A 36 -10.47 4.32 1.99
C GLU A 36 -9.77 3.39 0.99
N MET A 37 -10.36 3.26 -0.19
CA MET A 37 -9.80 2.50 -1.30
C MET A 37 -9.01 3.43 -2.21
N ILE A 38 -7.91 2.93 -2.76
CA ILE A 38 -7.20 3.58 -3.86
C ILE A 38 -7.06 2.62 -5.03
N THR A 39 -7.04 3.18 -6.24
CA THR A 39 -6.64 2.46 -7.44
C THR A 39 -5.15 2.66 -7.65
N ILE A 40 -4.41 1.57 -7.84
CA ILE A 40 -2.97 1.58 -8.10
C ILE A 40 -2.75 1.04 -9.49
N THR A 41 -1.99 1.76 -10.31
CA THR A 41 -1.68 1.39 -11.69
C THR A 41 -0.17 1.27 -11.89
N VAL A 42 0.27 0.12 -12.40
CA VAL A 42 1.66 -0.18 -12.75
C VAL A 42 1.68 -0.77 -14.16
N GLY A 43 2.20 -0.01 -15.12
CA GLY A 43 2.10 -0.37 -16.54
C GLY A 43 0.64 -0.45 -16.98
N ASP A 44 0.25 -1.57 -17.60
CA ASP A 44 -1.12 -1.81 -18.08
C ASP A 44 -2.02 -2.51 -17.05
N LYS A 45 -1.53 -2.73 -15.83
CA LYS A 45 -2.28 -3.40 -14.75
C LYS A 45 -2.77 -2.39 -13.72
N SER A 46 -3.97 -2.61 -13.22
CA SER A 46 -4.52 -1.87 -12.08
C SER A 46 -5.12 -2.83 -11.05
N ILE A 47 -4.98 -2.49 -9.77
CA ILE A 47 -5.68 -3.14 -8.65
C ILE A 47 -6.31 -2.08 -7.75
N GLN A 48 -7.28 -2.49 -6.94
CA GLN A 48 -7.72 -1.70 -5.81
C GLN A 48 -7.06 -2.22 -4.53
N ALA A 49 -6.66 -1.31 -3.65
CA ALA A 49 -6.12 -1.65 -2.33
C ALA A 49 -6.69 -0.69 -1.27
N GLN A 50 -6.88 -1.20 -0.05
CA GLN A 50 -7.35 -0.41 1.08
C GLN A 50 -6.18 0.23 1.85
N ILE A 51 -6.32 1.49 2.22
CA ILE A 51 -5.36 2.16 3.10
C ILE A 51 -5.54 1.64 4.53
N MET A 52 -4.54 0.93 5.04
CA MET A 52 -4.61 0.27 6.35
C MET A 52 -3.45 0.61 7.28
N ASP A 53 -2.44 1.33 6.79
CA ASP A 53 -1.21 1.54 7.54
C ASP A 53 -0.47 2.84 7.18
N GLU A 54 0.56 3.13 7.95
CA GLU A 54 1.48 4.25 7.76
C GLU A 54 2.90 3.72 7.49
N CYS A 55 3.58 4.29 6.51
CA CYS A 55 4.97 4.03 6.18
C CYS A 55 5.83 5.28 6.44
N PRO A 56 6.44 5.44 7.63
CA PRO A 56 7.23 6.63 7.95
C PRO A 56 8.47 6.84 7.09
N GLY A 57 9.01 5.76 6.50
CA GLY A 57 10.17 5.80 5.62
C GLY A 57 9.83 6.07 4.15
N CYS A 58 8.55 6.06 3.77
CA CYS A 58 8.15 6.22 2.38
C CYS A 58 8.26 7.70 1.95
N PRO A 59 8.78 7.98 0.74
CA PRO A 59 8.77 9.34 0.19
C PRO A 59 7.33 9.79 -0.09
N TYR A 60 7.13 11.09 -0.30
CA TYR A 60 5.84 11.61 -0.76
C TYR A 60 5.40 10.93 -2.06
N GLY A 61 4.15 10.48 -2.14
CA GLY A 61 3.61 9.65 -3.22
C GLY A 61 4.00 8.16 -3.15
N GLY A 62 4.92 7.79 -2.26
CA GLY A 62 5.34 6.41 -2.04
C GLY A 62 4.31 5.59 -1.29
N LEU A 63 4.18 4.33 -1.71
CA LEU A 63 3.30 3.31 -1.13
C LEU A 63 4.12 2.08 -0.71
N ASP A 64 3.76 1.50 0.44
CA ASP A 64 4.23 0.18 0.85
C ASP A 64 3.07 -0.82 0.81
N LEU A 65 3.14 -1.80 -0.10
CA LEU A 65 2.05 -2.73 -0.38
C LEU A 65 2.13 -3.95 0.54
N SER A 66 1.01 -4.60 0.81
CA SER A 66 1.07 -5.99 1.27
C SER A 66 1.71 -6.89 0.19
N GLU A 67 2.20 -8.06 0.61
CA GLU A 67 2.75 -9.06 -0.32
C GLU A 67 1.74 -9.44 -1.42
N GLY A 68 0.48 -9.68 -1.05
CA GLY A 68 -0.58 -10.01 -2.01
C GLY A 68 -0.84 -8.91 -3.03
N ALA A 69 -0.90 -7.64 -2.60
CA ALA A 69 -1.09 -6.51 -3.50
C ALA A 69 0.12 -6.31 -4.43
N PHE A 70 1.35 -6.45 -3.92
CA PHE A 70 2.56 -6.35 -4.75
C PHE A 70 2.62 -7.48 -5.79
N GLN A 71 2.32 -8.71 -5.36
CA GLN A 71 2.36 -9.91 -6.21
C GLN A 71 1.35 -9.89 -7.37
N ALA A 72 0.28 -9.10 -7.27
CA ALA A 72 -0.62 -8.86 -8.39
C ALA A 72 0.07 -8.16 -9.57
N PHE A 73 1.10 -7.36 -9.30
CA PHE A 73 1.89 -6.66 -10.32
C PHE A 73 3.12 -7.44 -10.76
N ALA A 74 3.96 -7.87 -9.81
CA ALA A 74 5.26 -8.50 -10.06
C ALA A 74 5.70 -9.44 -8.92
N SER A 75 6.69 -10.30 -9.14
CA SER A 75 7.28 -11.09 -8.06
C SER A 75 7.98 -10.20 -7.02
N LEU A 76 8.02 -10.64 -5.76
CA LEU A 76 8.63 -9.89 -4.66
C LEU A 76 10.10 -9.55 -4.89
N ASP A 77 10.83 -10.39 -5.64
CA ASP A 77 12.24 -10.15 -6.02
C ASP A 77 12.46 -8.85 -6.80
N GLN A 78 11.41 -8.29 -7.41
CA GLN A 78 11.48 -6.99 -8.08
C GLN A 78 11.72 -5.85 -7.07
N GLY A 79 11.24 -5.98 -5.84
CA GLY A 79 11.42 -5.06 -4.71
C GLY A 79 10.69 -3.71 -4.82
N VAL A 80 10.85 -2.99 -5.93
CA VAL A 80 10.28 -1.67 -6.17
C VAL A 80 9.55 -1.62 -7.50
N LEU A 81 8.35 -1.04 -7.48
CA LEU A 81 7.54 -0.74 -8.66
C LEU A 81 7.38 0.77 -8.81
N THR A 82 7.26 1.23 -10.04
CA THR A 82 6.94 2.63 -10.37
C THR A 82 5.59 2.67 -11.06
N GLY A 83 4.71 3.57 -10.62
CA GLY A 83 3.34 3.67 -11.09
C GLY A 83 2.64 4.92 -10.55
N SER A 84 1.32 4.95 -10.67
CA SER A 84 0.46 6.00 -10.16
C SER A 84 -0.63 5.41 -9.26
N TRP A 85 -1.26 6.27 -8.47
CA TRP A 85 -2.43 5.92 -7.70
C TRP A 85 -3.33 7.13 -7.46
N ASP A 86 -4.61 6.85 -7.26
CA ASP A 86 -5.68 7.82 -7.03
C ASP A 86 -6.79 7.21 -6.17
N PHE A 87 -7.62 8.07 -5.58
CA PHE A 87 -8.79 7.69 -4.78
C PHE A 87 -9.96 7.25 -5.65
#